data_AF-A0A7Z9UHA5-F1
#
_entry.id   AF-A0A7Z9UHA5-F1
#
_cell.length_a   1.000
_cell.length_b   1.000
_cell.length_c   1.000
_cell.angle_alpha   90.00
_cell.angle_beta   90.00
_cell.angle_gamma   90.00
#
_symmetry.space_group_name_H-M   'P 1'
#
loop_
_entity.id
_entity.type
_entity.pdbx_description
1 polymer ?
#
loop_
_entity_poly.entity_id
_entity_poly.type
_entity_poly.pdbx_seq_one_letter_code
_entity_poly.pdbx_strand_id
1 'polypeptide(L)'
;MSALQYGIRRTLLMPMLLSAKNRFFPPGSLPIKTMGVGIFCLVLCTVIFNVALRVITYFHEQDELGVILSLKIFQMAWILIFAMLIFSCMVSAVSSVYLSQDNEIVFSAPITTPELYFMRYISNTIYTSWMMIVFSIPIFASYGIVFHTPPLYWLLMVLTLVSMACSATCFGLLLTVILINLFPARHTKDIILYLSLCFGVLIIFLIRLLQPENMVNPEEYGNLIEYLSTISKPAAPYIPAGWAANFLSLYLLDLEIDWLLLSLLLLTPFALYFLGEGAMKLWFFPGYSKSQESFGGHHKFGNRRKFKSGTWQWVFSKEAKIFARDSVEWSQLFMIAALVVIYLYNFKLLPIERAAFSEEFITNLISFLNIGLAGFIITSLSARFVFPSIGAEGGAFYHIRSSPLSIRRFLWYKYLFYVIPFTFLSLTLIIMSNRILHIEGPMWWISIFTNLFITWTVVALALGFGAAYADFKSENKTLTMGSMGAIIFLLTATALQVLIIFIGANPVYRIVKRWLNDHVLNLSDLYFLAAWVLISVVISLGLVIYYFRKGIHMLENS
;
A
#
# COMPACT_ATOMS: atom_id res chain seq x y z
N MET A 1 21.53 6.34 -37.37
CA MET A 1 20.54 7.09 -38.17
C MET A 1 19.15 6.41 -38.22
N SER A 2 18.79 5.55 -37.27
CA SER A 2 17.50 4.83 -37.19
C SER A 2 16.54 5.36 -36.09
N ALA A 3 16.96 6.37 -35.31
CA ALA A 3 16.14 6.96 -34.25
C ALA A 3 15.06 7.93 -34.76
N LEU A 4 15.15 8.39 -36.01
CA LEU A 4 14.22 9.37 -36.60
C LEU A 4 12.88 8.77 -37.07
N GLN A 5 12.72 7.46 -37.05
CA GLN A 5 11.47 6.82 -37.51
C GLN A 5 10.41 6.73 -36.40
N TYR A 6 10.78 7.00 -35.15
CA TYR A 6 9.88 7.05 -34.00
C TYR A 6 9.93 8.45 -33.39
N GLY A 7 8.77 9.11 -33.19
CA GLY A 7 8.72 10.41 -32.53
C GLY A 7 9.37 10.38 -31.14
N ILE A 8 10.00 11.47 -30.71
CA ILE A 8 10.81 11.58 -29.47
C ILE A 8 10.05 11.05 -28.24
N ARG A 9 8.75 11.35 -28.14
CA ARG A 9 7.89 10.83 -27.05
C ARG A 9 7.81 9.30 -27.01
N ARG A 10 7.79 8.65 -28.17
CA ARG A 10 7.71 7.19 -28.28
C ARG A 10 9.04 6.53 -27.97
N THR A 11 10.17 7.13 -28.35
CA THR A 11 11.50 6.62 -28.01
C THR A 11 11.77 6.69 -26.51
N LEU A 12 11.31 7.75 -25.83
CA LEU A 12 11.42 7.88 -24.37
C LEU A 12 10.63 6.82 -23.59
N LEU A 13 9.46 6.41 -24.10
CA LEU A 13 8.64 5.37 -23.46
C LEU A 13 9.07 3.94 -23.82
N MET A 14 9.90 3.76 -24.85
CA MET A 14 10.27 2.45 -25.37
C MET A 14 11.01 1.56 -24.35
N PRO A 15 11.97 2.06 -23.53
CA PRO A 15 12.62 1.24 -22.50
C PRO A 15 11.63 0.68 -21.49
N MET A 16 10.65 1.49 -21.07
CA MET A 16 9.59 1.07 -20.15
C MET A 16 8.70 -0.01 -20.79
N LEU A 17 8.27 0.19 -22.03
CA LEU A 17 7.42 -0.76 -22.76
C LEU A 17 8.13 -2.08 -23.05
N LEU A 18 9.41 -2.04 -23.45
CA LEU A 18 10.21 -3.23 -23.70
C LEU A 18 10.52 -3.99 -22.41
N SER A 19 10.84 -3.28 -21.32
CA SER A 19 11.04 -3.87 -20.00
C SER A 19 9.77 -4.57 -19.53
N ALA A 20 8.61 -3.92 -19.63
CA ALA A 20 7.32 -4.52 -19.31
C ALA A 20 7.05 -5.75 -20.19
N LYS A 21 7.21 -5.64 -21.51
CA LYS A 21 6.99 -6.76 -22.44
C LYS A 21 7.86 -7.96 -22.09
N ASN A 22 9.16 -7.77 -21.89
CA ASN A 22 10.08 -8.87 -21.57
C ASN A 22 9.81 -9.48 -20.19
N ARG A 23 9.31 -8.68 -19.25
CA ARG A 23 8.95 -9.13 -17.90
C ARG A 23 7.66 -9.95 -17.88
N PHE A 24 6.66 -9.54 -18.66
CA PHE A 24 5.36 -10.22 -18.71
C PHE A 24 5.32 -11.38 -19.73
N PHE A 25 6.07 -11.27 -20.82
CA PHE A 25 6.10 -12.22 -21.92
C PHE A 25 7.56 -12.54 -22.30
N PRO A 26 8.26 -13.35 -21.49
CA PRO A 26 9.63 -13.74 -21.79
C PRO A 26 9.68 -14.55 -23.11
N PRO A 27 10.56 -14.19 -24.05
CA PRO A 27 10.68 -14.90 -25.32
C PRO A 27 11.12 -16.36 -25.08
N GLY A 28 10.37 -17.32 -25.65
CA GLY A 28 10.75 -18.74 -25.65
C GLY A 28 10.24 -19.60 -24.47
N SER A 29 9.42 -19.07 -23.55
CA SER A 29 8.79 -19.88 -22.49
C SER A 29 7.32 -19.49 -22.28
N LEU A 30 6.47 -20.45 -21.93
CA LEU A 30 5.09 -20.16 -21.51
C LEU A 30 5.14 -19.28 -20.26
N PRO A 31 4.35 -18.18 -20.20
CA PRO A 31 4.46 -17.21 -19.13
C PRO A 31 3.67 -17.66 -17.89
N ILE A 32 4.01 -18.84 -17.35
CA ILE A 32 3.32 -19.48 -16.20
C ILE A 32 3.26 -18.53 -15.00
N LYS A 33 4.31 -17.73 -14.77
CA LYS A 33 4.37 -16.76 -13.68
C LYS A 33 3.35 -15.63 -13.87
N THR A 34 3.15 -15.15 -15.09
CA THR A 34 2.18 -14.06 -15.33
C THR A 34 0.76 -14.59 -15.34
N MET A 35 0.54 -15.81 -15.82
CA MET A 35 -0.74 -16.50 -15.66
C MET A 35 -1.10 -16.65 -14.19
N GLY A 36 -0.14 -17.05 -13.33
CA GLY A 36 -0.36 -17.14 -11.88
C GLY A 36 -0.75 -15.79 -11.25
N VAL A 37 -0.09 -14.70 -11.63
CA VAL A 37 -0.44 -13.34 -11.17
C VAL A 37 -1.80 -12.89 -11.71
N GLY A 38 -2.11 -13.18 -12.98
CA GLY A 38 -3.40 -12.87 -13.58
C GLY A 38 -4.55 -13.61 -12.88
N ILE A 39 -4.38 -14.92 -12.63
CA ILE A 39 -5.34 -15.73 -11.88
C ILE A 39 -5.53 -15.17 -10.46
N PHE A 40 -4.46 -14.80 -9.77
CA PHE A 40 -4.57 -14.21 -8.44
C PHE A 40 -5.31 -12.87 -8.45
N CYS A 41 -4.98 -12.00 -9.39
CA CYS A 41 -5.65 -10.71 -9.54
C CYS A 41 -7.14 -10.91 -9.78
N LEU A 42 -7.52 -11.87 -10.63
CA LEU A 42 -8.90 -12.26 -10.86
C LEU A 42 -9.57 -12.82 -9.59
N VAL A 43 -8.94 -13.76 -8.88
CA VAL A 43 -9.46 -14.30 -7.61
C VAL A 43 -9.68 -13.18 -6.61
N LEU A 44 -8.71 -12.29 -6.42
CA LEU A 44 -8.83 -11.18 -5.49
C LEU A 44 -9.93 -10.19 -5.92
N CYS A 45 -10.04 -9.88 -7.22
CA CYS A 45 -11.14 -9.06 -7.75
C CYS A 45 -12.51 -9.72 -7.50
N THR A 46 -12.63 -11.04 -7.68
CA THR A 46 -13.89 -11.75 -7.41
C THR A 46 -14.23 -11.77 -5.92
N VAL A 47 -13.25 -11.91 -5.03
CA VAL A 47 -13.47 -11.84 -3.59
C VAL A 47 -13.92 -10.43 -3.18
N ILE A 48 -13.21 -9.38 -3.64
CA ILE A 48 -13.60 -7.99 -3.37
C ILE A 48 -14.99 -7.71 -3.90
N PHE A 49 -15.30 -8.14 -5.13
CA PHE A 49 -16.61 -7.96 -5.75
C PHE A 49 -17.72 -8.64 -4.93
N ASN A 50 -17.54 -9.90 -4.54
CA ASN A 50 -18.55 -10.64 -3.77
C ASN A 50 -18.76 -10.03 -2.37
N VAL A 51 -17.70 -9.59 -1.71
CA VAL A 51 -17.79 -8.92 -0.41
C VAL A 51 -18.51 -7.58 -0.57
N ALA A 52 -18.11 -6.76 -1.54
CA ALA A 52 -18.72 -5.46 -1.81
C ALA A 52 -20.21 -5.62 -2.14
N LEU A 53 -20.55 -6.56 -3.03
CA LEU A 53 -21.92 -6.87 -3.40
C LEU A 53 -22.75 -7.24 -2.17
N ARG A 54 -22.26 -8.16 -1.32
CA ARG A 54 -22.98 -8.58 -0.13
C ARG A 54 -23.17 -7.46 0.90
N VAL A 55 -22.18 -6.60 1.06
CA VAL A 55 -22.26 -5.45 1.97
C VAL A 55 -23.27 -4.43 1.45
N ILE A 56 -23.22 -4.11 0.15
CA ILE A 56 -24.10 -3.10 -0.44
C ILE A 56 -25.54 -3.60 -0.55
N THR A 57 -25.76 -4.88 -0.90
CA THR A 57 -27.12 -5.46 -0.87
C THR A 57 -27.70 -5.40 0.52
N TYR A 58 -26.91 -5.72 1.56
CA TYR A 58 -27.37 -5.64 2.94
C TYR A 58 -27.80 -4.22 3.35
N PHE A 59 -27.04 -3.20 2.93
CA PHE A 59 -27.43 -1.80 3.17
C PHE A 59 -28.63 -1.37 2.33
N HIS A 60 -28.70 -1.79 1.07
CA HIS A 60 -29.76 -1.39 0.15
C HIS A 60 -31.11 -2.05 0.47
N GLU A 61 -31.10 -3.24 1.06
CA GLU A 61 -32.30 -3.94 1.54
C GLU A 61 -32.90 -3.31 2.83
N GLN A 62 -32.16 -2.41 3.52
CA GLN A 62 -32.60 -1.79 4.77
C GLN A 62 -33.13 -0.36 4.55
N ASP A 63 -34.46 -0.22 4.48
CA ASP A 63 -35.21 1.06 4.45
C ASP A 63 -34.72 2.11 3.42
N GLU A 64 -35.47 3.20 3.23
CA GLU A 64 -35.05 4.30 2.32
C GLU A 64 -33.73 4.97 2.78
N LEU A 65 -33.41 4.87 4.07
CA LEU A 65 -32.15 5.35 4.65
C LEU A 65 -30.92 4.58 4.12
N GLY A 66 -31.08 3.30 3.80
CA GLY A 66 -30.02 2.43 3.30
C GLY A 66 -29.47 2.89 1.95
N VAL A 67 -30.34 3.40 1.07
CA VAL A 67 -29.95 3.94 -0.25
C VAL A 67 -29.07 5.17 -0.09
N ILE A 68 -29.48 6.13 0.75
CA ILE A 68 -28.72 7.36 1.01
C ILE A 68 -27.35 7.03 1.62
N LEU A 69 -27.32 6.11 2.59
CA LEU A 69 -26.08 5.68 3.22
C LEU A 69 -25.13 5.00 2.22
N SER A 70 -25.65 4.12 1.35
CA SER A 70 -24.86 3.44 0.33
C SER A 70 -24.21 4.43 -0.65
N LEU A 71 -24.95 5.43 -1.11
CA LEU A 71 -24.43 6.48 -2.00
C LEU A 71 -23.41 7.38 -1.30
N LYS A 72 -23.57 7.59 0.01
CA LYS A 72 -22.59 8.36 0.76
C LYS A 72 -21.29 7.58 0.97
N ILE A 73 -21.36 6.27 1.25
CA ILE A 73 -20.17 5.38 1.27
C ILE A 73 -19.49 5.38 -0.10
N PHE A 74 -20.27 5.36 -1.19
CA PHE A 74 -19.74 5.48 -2.56
C PHE A 74 -18.98 6.80 -2.76
N GLN A 75 -19.54 7.94 -2.36
CA GLN A 75 -18.86 9.24 -2.42
C GLN A 75 -17.59 9.27 -1.58
N MET A 76 -17.62 8.74 -0.36
CA MET A 76 -16.45 8.65 0.51
C MET A 76 -15.34 7.80 -0.12
N ALA A 77 -15.70 6.68 -0.76
CA ALA A 77 -14.74 5.82 -1.44
C ALA A 77 -14.00 6.55 -2.56
N TRP A 78 -14.70 7.31 -3.42
CA TRP A 78 -14.08 8.13 -4.46
C TRP A 78 -13.07 9.14 -3.91
N ILE A 79 -13.46 9.88 -2.87
CA ILE A 79 -12.61 10.90 -2.24
C ILE A 79 -11.36 10.28 -1.61
N LEU A 80 -11.52 9.18 -0.88
CA LEU A 80 -10.42 8.45 -0.25
C LEU A 80 -9.43 7.92 -1.29
N ILE A 81 -9.94 7.30 -2.36
CA ILE A 81 -9.10 6.77 -3.44
C ILE A 81 -8.32 7.91 -4.11
N PHE A 82 -8.97 9.02 -4.44
CA PHE A 82 -8.33 10.17 -5.07
C PHE A 82 -7.22 10.78 -4.21
N ALA A 83 -7.48 10.97 -2.91
CA ALA A 83 -6.50 11.52 -1.99
C ALA A 83 -5.29 10.59 -1.80
N MET A 84 -5.53 9.28 -1.72
CA MET A 84 -4.46 8.27 -1.66
C MET A 84 -3.63 8.24 -2.94
N LEU A 85 -4.24 8.43 -4.11
CA LEU A 85 -3.53 8.54 -5.39
C LEU A 85 -2.66 9.79 -5.48
N ILE A 86 -3.18 10.96 -5.07
CA ILE A 86 -2.39 12.20 -5.05
C ILE A 86 -1.14 11.97 -4.20
N PHE A 87 -1.32 11.44 -3.00
CA PHE A 87 -0.20 11.22 -2.09
C PHE A 87 0.80 10.19 -2.64
N SER A 88 0.31 9.05 -3.15
CA SER A 88 1.15 8.04 -3.78
C SER A 88 1.94 8.60 -4.96
N CYS A 89 1.29 9.44 -5.78
CA CYS A 89 1.91 10.14 -6.89
C CYS A 89 2.97 11.12 -6.42
N MET A 90 2.75 11.88 -5.35
CA MET A 90 3.72 12.81 -4.79
C MET A 90 4.99 12.09 -4.32
N VAL A 91 4.86 10.97 -3.60
CA VAL A 91 5.99 10.16 -3.13
C VAL A 91 6.81 9.64 -4.31
N SER A 92 6.13 9.07 -5.31
CA SER A 92 6.77 8.53 -6.51
C SER A 92 7.38 9.62 -7.40
N ALA A 93 6.75 10.79 -7.48
CA ALA A 93 7.20 11.93 -8.26
C ALA A 93 8.55 12.48 -7.78
N VAL A 94 8.79 12.53 -6.47
CA VAL A 94 10.08 12.99 -5.94
C VAL A 94 11.23 12.12 -6.45
N SER A 95 11.08 10.79 -6.33
CA SER A 95 12.10 9.83 -6.76
C SER A 95 12.25 9.77 -8.27
N SER A 96 11.14 9.87 -9.02
CA SER A 96 11.17 9.73 -10.48
C SER A 96 11.53 11.02 -11.20
N VAL A 97 11.15 12.20 -10.71
CA VAL A 97 11.34 13.48 -11.42
C VAL A 97 12.67 14.12 -11.06
N TYR A 98 13.10 14.07 -9.80
CA TYR A 98 14.27 14.84 -9.33
C TYR A 98 15.48 13.96 -8.97
N LEU A 99 15.26 12.80 -8.34
CA LEU A 99 16.35 11.95 -7.79
C LEU A 99 16.81 10.82 -8.72
N SER A 100 16.21 10.67 -9.89
CA SER A 100 16.52 9.57 -10.79
C SER A 100 17.87 9.80 -11.49
N GLN A 101 18.69 8.75 -11.60
CA GLN A 101 20.05 8.84 -12.14
C GLN A 101 20.06 9.06 -13.67
N ASP A 102 19.00 8.61 -14.34
CA ASP A 102 18.75 8.87 -15.75
C ASP A 102 18.59 10.37 -16.07
N ASN A 103 18.31 11.24 -15.09
CA ASN A 103 18.17 12.68 -15.31
C ASN A 103 19.45 13.30 -15.86
N GLU A 104 20.64 12.83 -15.48
CA GLU A 104 21.91 13.32 -16.02
C GLU A 104 22.04 13.05 -17.52
N ILE A 105 21.58 11.87 -17.96
CA ILE A 105 21.62 11.43 -19.36
C ILE A 105 20.53 12.12 -20.16
N VAL A 106 19.32 12.19 -19.63
CA VAL A 106 18.16 12.78 -20.32
C VAL A 106 18.33 14.31 -20.44
N PHE A 107 18.95 14.96 -19.45
CA PHE A 107 19.22 16.40 -19.49
C PHE A 107 20.39 16.77 -20.41
N SER A 108 21.37 15.89 -20.60
CA SER A 108 22.46 16.09 -21.56
C SER A 108 22.07 15.76 -23.00
N ALA A 109 20.98 15.00 -23.19
CA ALA A 109 20.40 14.74 -24.50
C ALA A 109 19.58 15.95 -25.02
N PRO A 110 19.40 16.10 -26.34
CA PRO A 110 18.61 17.18 -26.94
C PRO A 110 17.09 16.94 -26.76
N ILE A 111 16.64 16.82 -25.51
CA ILE A 111 15.25 16.57 -25.11
C ILE A 111 14.70 17.83 -24.44
N THR A 112 13.50 18.24 -24.83
CA THR A 112 12.87 19.43 -24.26
C THR A 112 12.19 19.11 -22.91
N THR A 113 12.06 20.10 -22.02
CA THR A 113 11.39 19.91 -20.72
C THR A 113 9.93 19.40 -20.82
N PRO A 114 9.12 19.73 -21.85
CA PRO A 114 7.82 19.09 -22.10
C PRO A 114 7.88 17.60 -22.34
N GLU A 115 8.89 17.14 -23.08
CA GLU A 115 9.03 15.73 -23.44
C GLU A 115 9.46 14.91 -22.22
N LEU A 116 10.33 15.49 -21.38
CA LEU A 116 10.66 14.94 -20.07
C LEU A 116 9.43 14.89 -19.16
N TYR A 117 8.65 15.97 -19.08
CA TYR A 117 7.40 15.99 -18.31
C TYR A 117 6.43 14.92 -18.80
N PHE A 118 6.23 14.78 -20.11
CA PHE A 118 5.38 13.76 -20.70
C PHE A 118 5.82 12.35 -20.32
N MET A 119 7.13 12.06 -20.42
CA MET A 119 7.68 10.76 -20.03
C MET A 119 7.44 10.46 -18.55
N ARG A 120 7.71 11.43 -17.66
CA ARG A 120 7.51 11.28 -16.21
C ARG A 120 6.03 11.20 -15.84
N TYR A 121 5.17 11.95 -16.52
CA TYR A 121 3.72 11.88 -16.36
C TYR A 121 3.20 10.48 -16.68
N ILE A 122 3.42 9.99 -17.91
CA ILE A 122 2.90 8.68 -18.34
C ILE A 122 3.44 7.55 -17.48
N SER A 123 4.75 7.55 -17.19
CA SER A 123 5.34 6.50 -16.34
C SER A 123 4.76 6.55 -14.92
N ASN A 124 4.70 7.71 -14.29
CA ASN A 124 4.17 7.84 -12.94
C ASN A 124 2.66 7.52 -12.88
N THR A 125 1.87 7.93 -13.87
CA THR A 125 0.45 7.57 -13.97
C THR A 125 0.26 6.07 -14.06
N ILE A 126 1.00 5.38 -14.94
CA ILE A 126 0.90 3.92 -15.05
C ILE A 126 1.33 3.26 -13.74
N TYR A 127 2.46 3.62 -13.15
CA TYR A 127 3.00 2.96 -11.95
C TYR A 127 2.16 3.19 -10.69
N THR A 128 1.52 4.34 -10.55
CA THR A 128 0.76 4.69 -9.34
C THR A 128 -0.72 4.32 -9.44
N SER A 129 -1.32 4.35 -10.63
CA SER A 129 -2.77 4.17 -10.78
C SER A 129 -3.22 2.77 -11.17
N TRP A 130 -2.36 1.92 -11.76
CA TRP A 130 -2.79 0.60 -12.27
C TRP A 130 -3.50 -0.24 -11.21
N MET A 131 -2.94 -0.29 -10.00
CA MET A 131 -3.44 -1.10 -8.90
C MET A 131 -4.79 -0.59 -8.40
N MET A 132 -4.92 0.73 -8.32
CA MET A 132 -6.15 1.41 -7.92
C MET A 132 -7.26 1.13 -8.94
N ILE A 133 -7.00 1.32 -10.24
CA ILE A 133 -8.02 1.14 -11.29
C ILE A 133 -8.54 -0.30 -11.26
N VAL A 134 -7.63 -1.28 -11.26
CA VAL A 134 -8.01 -2.70 -11.30
C VAL A 134 -8.83 -3.11 -10.07
N PHE A 135 -8.45 -2.69 -8.86
CA PHE A 135 -9.16 -3.08 -7.64
C PHE A 135 -10.36 -2.20 -7.28
N SER A 136 -10.52 -1.03 -7.90
CA SER A 136 -11.72 -0.20 -7.72
C SER A 136 -12.88 -0.64 -8.62
N ILE A 137 -12.59 -1.24 -9.78
CA ILE A 137 -13.61 -1.81 -10.67
C ILE A 137 -14.56 -2.77 -9.92
N PRO A 138 -14.11 -3.82 -9.21
CA PRO A 138 -15.04 -4.73 -8.52
C PRO A 138 -15.87 -4.04 -7.44
N ILE A 139 -15.35 -3.00 -6.80
CA ILE A 139 -16.08 -2.23 -5.78
C ILE A 139 -17.22 -1.45 -6.45
N PHE A 140 -16.92 -0.65 -7.48
CA PHE A 140 -17.93 0.16 -8.14
C PHE A 140 -18.88 -0.64 -9.05
N ALA A 141 -18.39 -1.74 -9.63
CA ALA A 141 -19.21 -2.72 -10.36
C ALA A 141 -20.38 -3.25 -9.52
N SER A 142 -20.16 -3.47 -8.23
CA SER A 142 -21.21 -3.98 -7.35
C SER A 142 -22.36 -2.98 -7.16
N TYR A 143 -22.09 -1.67 -7.15
CA TYR A 143 -23.14 -0.63 -7.16
C TYR A 143 -23.98 -0.69 -8.43
N GLY A 144 -23.37 -0.85 -9.60
CA GLY A 144 -24.12 -0.95 -10.86
C GLY A 144 -25.12 -2.10 -10.90
N ILE A 145 -24.81 -3.22 -10.23
CA ILE A 145 -25.68 -4.40 -10.16
C ILE A 145 -26.80 -4.21 -9.13
N VAL A 146 -26.49 -3.68 -7.94
CA VAL A 146 -27.49 -3.47 -6.88
C VAL A 146 -28.54 -2.44 -7.29
N PHE A 147 -28.13 -1.38 -7.98
CA PHE A 147 -29.03 -0.33 -8.50
C PHE A 147 -29.68 -0.70 -9.85
N HIS A 148 -29.53 -1.94 -10.34
CA HIS A 148 -30.12 -2.42 -11.60
C HIS A 148 -29.87 -1.53 -12.82
N THR A 149 -28.64 -1.04 -12.98
CA THR A 149 -28.29 -0.08 -14.04
C THR A 149 -28.05 -0.73 -15.42
N PRO A 150 -28.27 0.02 -16.52
CA PRO A 150 -28.01 -0.44 -17.88
C PRO A 150 -26.50 -0.57 -18.18
N PRO A 151 -26.12 -1.29 -19.25
CA PRO A 151 -24.72 -1.54 -19.62
C PRO A 151 -23.84 -0.29 -19.82
N LEU A 152 -24.44 0.88 -20.09
CA LEU A 152 -23.73 2.15 -20.24
C LEU A 152 -22.98 2.55 -18.97
N TYR A 153 -23.47 2.19 -17.78
CA TYR A 153 -22.82 2.44 -16.49
C TYR A 153 -21.37 1.95 -16.48
N TRP A 154 -21.12 0.77 -17.04
CA TRP A 154 -19.80 0.13 -17.01
C TRP A 154 -18.76 0.93 -17.79
N LEU A 155 -19.15 1.50 -18.93
CA LEU A 155 -18.29 2.36 -19.74
C LEU A 155 -18.03 3.68 -19.02
N LEU A 156 -19.09 4.30 -18.47
CA LEU A 156 -18.98 5.56 -17.73
C LEU A 156 -18.09 5.42 -16.48
N MET A 157 -18.23 4.34 -15.73
CA MET A 157 -17.39 4.03 -14.57
C MET A 157 -15.91 3.93 -14.94
N VAL A 158 -15.57 3.20 -16.01
CA VAL A 158 -14.16 3.08 -16.43
C VAL A 158 -13.62 4.43 -16.88
N LEU A 159 -14.42 5.21 -17.60
CA LEU A 159 -14.04 6.55 -18.04
C LEU A 159 -13.78 7.50 -16.87
N THR A 160 -14.65 7.51 -15.85
CA THR A 160 -14.46 8.36 -14.66
C THR A 160 -13.26 7.91 -13.83
N LEU A 161 -13.02 6.60 -13.68
CA LEU A 161 -11.85 6.07 -12.99
C LEU A 161 -10.54 6.51 -13.67
N VAL A 162 -10.45 6.38 -14.99
CA VAL A 162 -9.26 6.79 -15.75
C VAL A 162 -9.05 8.29 -15.65
N SER A 163 -10.11 9.09 -15.82
CA SER A 163 -9.98 10.54 -15.71
C SER A 163 -9.57 11.01 -14.31
N MET A 164 -10.14 10.38 -13.27
CA MET A 164 -9.78 10.65 -11.88
C MET A 164 -8.32 10.28 -11.60
N ALA A 165 -7.82 9.15 -12.10
CA ALA A 165 -6.42 8.77 -12.00
C ALA A 165 -5.48 9.76 -12.72
N CYS A 166 -5.83 10.19 -13.93
CA CYS A 166 -5.08 11.17 -14.69
C CYS A 166 -5.03 12.53 -14.00
N SER A 167 -6.14 12.99 -13.43
CA SER A 167 -6.20 14.26 -12.70
C SER A 167 -5.43 14.20 -11.38
N ALA A 168 -5.55 13.10 -10.62
CA ALA A 168 -4.77 12.89 -9.38
C ALA A 168 -3.26 12.91 -9.63
N THR A 169 -2.82 12.31 -10.74
CA THR A 169 -1.40 12.24 -11.10
C THR A 169 -0.84 13.57 -11.58
N CYS A 170 -1.59 14.33 -12.39
CA CYS A 170 -1.21 15.70 -12.75
C CYS A 170 -1.11 16.59 -11.51
N PHE A 171 -2.11 16.51 -10.62
CA PHE A 171 -2.15 17.30 -9.40
C PHE A 171 -1.00 16.95 -8.44
N GLY A 172 -0.74 15.64 -8.24
CA GLY A 172 0.38 15.17 -7.44
C GLY A 172 1.74 15.62 -7.97
N LEU A 173 1.97 15.53 -9.29
CA LEU A 173 3.20 16.02 -9.92
C LEU A 173 3.37 17.53 -9.77
N LEU A 174 2.31 18.30 -10.02
CA LEU A 174 2.31 19.76 -9.86
C LEU A 174 2.65 20.15 -8.42
N LEU A 175 2.02 19.50 -7.43
CA LEU A 175 2.32 19.72 -6.02
C LEU A 175 3.77 19.39 -5.69
N THR A 176 4.33 18.29 -6.22
CA THR A 176 5.74 17.94 -6.01
C THR A 176 6.69 18.99 -6.58
N VAL A 177 6.43 19.49 -7.79
CA VAL A 177 7.26 20.55 -8.41
C VAL A 177 7.21 21.83 -7.56
N ILE A 178 6.03 22.22 -7.08
CA ILE A 178 5.88 23.39 -6.19
C ILE A 178 6.63 23.16 -4.87
N LEU A 179 6.44 22.00 -4.25
CA LEU A 179 7.00 21.68 -2.93
C LEU A 179 8.54 21.76 -2.94
N ILE A 180 9.18 21.18 -3.94
CA ILE A 180 10.66 21.15 -4.04
C ILE A 180 11.23 22.56 -4.33
N ASN A 181 10.45 23.43 -4.98
CA ASN A 181 10.89 24.79 -5.27
C ASN A 181 10.69 25.76 -4.10
N LEU A 182 9.56 25.66 -3.39
CA LEU A 182 9.29 26.43 -2.17
C LEU A 182 10.24 26.04 -1.04
N PHE A 183 10.49 24.75 -0.91
CA PHE A 183 11.39 24.20 0.10
C PHE A 183 12.60 23.59 -0.60
N PRO A 184 13.67 24.38 -0.89
CA PRO A 184 14.90 23.86 -1.47
C PRO A 184 15.37 22.68 -0.62
N ALA A 185 15.25 21.48 -1.19
CA ALA A 185 15.55 20.22 -0.53
C ALA A 185 17.07 20.05 -0.37
N ARG A 186 17.66 20.81 0.55
CA ARG A 186 19.09 20.75 0.87
C ARG A 186 19.45 19.44 1.58
N HIS A 187 18.46 18.75 2.15
CA HIS A 187 18.58 17.40 2.69
C HIS A 187 17.40 16.51 2.30
N THR A 188 17.68 15.23 2.04
CA THR A 188 16.67 14.16 1.92
C THR A 188 15.74 14.09 3.14
N LYS A 189 16.23 14.47 4.32
CA LYS A 189 15.46 14.58 5.58
C LYS A 189 14.38 15.64 5.55
N ASP A 190 14.61 16.74 4.83
CA ASP A 190 13.65 17.84 4.77
C ASP A 190 12.49 17.46 3.84
N ILE A 191 12.78 16.78 2.73
CA ILE A 191 11.77 16.19 1.84
C ILE A 191 10.82 15.27 2.62
N ILE A 192 11.36 14.41 3.50
CA ILE A 192 10.56 13.53 4.36
C ILE A 192 9.61 14.34 5.22
N LEU A 193 10.12 15.38 5.90
CA LEU A 193 9.34 16.21 6.81
C LEU A 193 8.21 16.90 6.05
N TYR A 194 8.50 17.50 4.89
CA TYR A 194 7.51 18.21 4.10
C TYR A 194 6.44 17.28 3.51
N LEU A 195 6.84 16.11 3.02
CA LEU A 195 5.89 15.12 2.51
C LEU A 195 5.01 14.56 3.63
N SER A 196 5.58 14.35 4.82
CA SER A 196 4.85 13.92 6.03
C SER A 196 3.88 14.99 6.53
N LEU A 197 4.30 16.26 6.53
CA LEU A 197 3.45 17.40 6.85
C LEU A 197 2.29 17.52 5.85
N CYS A 198 2.59 17.41 4.55
CA CYS A 198 1.58 17.43 3.51
C CYS A 198 0.58 16.27 3.68
N PHE A 199 1.05 15.08 4.04
CA PHE A 199 0.18 13.95 4.35
C PHE A 199 -0.72 14.22 5.57
N GLY A 200 -0.17 14.78 6.64
CA GLY A 200 -0.93 15.16 7.84
C GLY A 200 -2.02 16.18 7.51
N VAL A 201 -1.68 17.21 6.73
CA VAL A 201 -2.65 18.20 6.22
C VAL A 201 -3.72 17.53 5.36
N LEU A 202 -3.33 16.61 4.47
CA LEU A 202 -4.26 15.86 3.62
C LEU A 202 -5.20 14.98 4.45
N ILE A 203 -4.73 14.34 5.52
CA ILE A 203 -5.59 13.58 6.45
C ILE A 203 -6.57 14.50 7.18
N ILE A 204 -6.11 15.63 7.73
CA ILE A 204 -7.00 16.58 8.41
C ILE A 204 -8.06 17.10 7.44
N PHE A 205 -7.65 17.41 6.21
CA PHE A 205 -8.56 17.80 5.15
C PHE A 205 -9.55 16.69 4.83
N LEU A 206 -9.11 15.43 4.70
CA LEU A 206 -9.98 14.28 4.48
C LEU A 206 -11.01 14.10 5.59
N ILE A 207 -10.60 14.14 6.86
CA ILE A 207 -11.52 14.00 8.00
C ILE A 207 -12.56 15.12 7.97
N ARG A 208 -12.13 16.37 7.72
CA ARG A 208 -13.03 17.52 7.63
C ARG A 208 -13.94 17.48 6.42
N LEU A 209 -13.50 16.89 5.32
CA LEU A 209 -14.26 16.75 4.07
C LEU A 209 -15.30 15.63 4.15
N LEU A 210 -14.94 14.52 4.78
CA LEU A 210 -15.78 13.34 4.91
C LEU A 210 -16.77 13.47 6.07
N GLN A 211 -16.47 14.29 7.08
CA GLN A 211 -17.28 14.48 8.29
C GLN A 211 -17.86 13.16 8.82
N PRO A 212 -17.01 12.13 9.07
CA PRO A 212 -17.51 10.82 9.50
C PRO A 212 -18.24 10.88 10.85
N GLU A 213 -17.95 11.90 11.67
CA GLU A 213 -18.62 12.21 12.95
C GLU A 213 -20.14 12.37 12.81
N ASN A 214 -20.61 12.96 11.70
CA ASN A 214 -22.03 13.17 11.45
C ASN A 214 -22.79 11.87 11.15
N MET A 215 -22.11 10.77 10.86
CA MET A 215 -22.75 9.47 10.63
C MET A 215 -22.93 8.64 11.89
N VAL A 216 -22.13 8.91 12.94
CA VAL A 216 -22.05 8.05 14.12
C VAL A 216 -23.05 8.45 15.20
N ASN A 217 -23.51 9.71 15.21
CA ASN A 217 -24.41 10.25 16.23
C ASN A 217 -25.79 10.66 15.65
N PRO A 218 -26.77 9.73 15.57
CA PRO A 218 -28.16 10.06 15.23
C PRO A 218 -28.85 10.94 16.28
N GLU A 219 -28.32 10.97 17.51
CA GLU A 219 -28.99 11.57 18.68
C GLU A 219 -28.82 13.10 18.78
N GLU A 220 -27.84 13.69 18.09
CA GLU A 220 -27.63 15.16 18.06
C GLU A 220 -28.64 15.88 17.15
N TYR A 221 -29.27 15.17 16.22
CA TYR A 221 -30.19 15.75 15.26
C TYR A 221 -31.63 15.51 15.72
N GLY A 222 -32.20 16.46 16.48
CA GLY A 222 -33.58 16.41 16.96
C GLY A 222 -34.65 16.28 15.86
N ASN A 223 -34.29 16.44 14.58
CA ASN A 223 -35.14 16.16 13.41
C ASN A 223 -34.42 15.25 12.40
N LEU A 224 -35.02 14.08 12.13
CA LEU A 224 -34.55 13.09 11.15
C LEU A 224 -34.41 13.68 9.73
N ILE A 225 -35.22 14.68 9.39
CA ILE A 225 -35.15 15.42 8.11
C ILE A 225 -33.89 16.28 8.02
N GLU A 226 -33.45 16.90 9.12
CA GLU A 226 -32.25 17.74 9.16
C GLU A 226 -30.98 16.87 9.08
N TYR A 227 -30.99 15.71 9.75
CA TYR A 227 -29.97 14.66 9.61
C TYR A 227 -29.86 14.17 8.15
N LEU A 228 -31.00 13.81 7.55
CA LEU A 228 -31.06 13.37 6.16
C LEU A 228 -30.58 14.44 5.18
N SER A 229 -30.97 15.70 5.38
CA SER A 229 -30.52 16.82 4.55
C SER A 229 -29.01 17.06 4.66
N THR A 230 -28.42 16.79 5.83
CA THR A 230 -26.98 16.98 6.08
C THR A 230 -26.16 15.84 5.50
N ILE A 231 -26.64 14.60 5.60
CA ILE A 231 -25.99 13.43 4.98
C ILE A 231 -26.07 13.48 3.46
N SER A 232 -27.20 13.92 2.91
CA SER A 232 -27.45 14.02 1.47
C SER A 232 -26.65 15.12 0.77
N LYS A 233 -26.01 16.04 1.51
CA LYS A 233 -25.14 17.06 0.91
C LYS A 233 -23.98 16.39 0.15
N PRO A 234 -23.76 16.74 -1.13
CA PRO A 234 -22.66 16.22 -1.92
C PRO A 234 -21.32 16.47 -1.21
N ALA A 235 -20.55 15.41 -1.00
CA ALA A 235 -19.22 15.56 -0.44
C ALA A 235 -18.29 16.21 -1.49
N ALA A 236 -17.71 17.37 -1.16
CA ALA A 236 -16.66 18.03 -1.94
C ALA A 236 -17.00 18.40 -3.41
N PRO A 237 -17.92 19.35 -3.66
CA PRO A 237 -18.34 19.72 -5.02
C PRO A 237 -17.25 20.38 -5.88
N TYR A 238 -16.03 20.58 -5.36
CA TYR A 238 -14.94 21.29 -6.05
C TYR A 238 -13.79 20.37 -6.48
N ILE A 239 -13.87 19.07 -6.22
CA ILE A 239 -12.77 18.13 -6.43
C ILE A 239 -13.16 17.10 -7.51
N PRO A 240 -12.23 16.67 -8.39
CA PRO A 240 -12.49 15.62 -9.39
C PRO A 240 -13.16 14.37 -8.84
N ALA A 241 -12.76 13.94 -7.65
CA ALA A 241 -13.38 12.81 -6.97
C ALA A 241 -14.87 13.04 -6.63
N GLY A 242 -15.22 14.24 -6.18
CA GLY A 242 -16.60 14.62 -5.89
C GLY A 242 -17.44 14.69 -7.17
N TRP A 243 -16.88 15.22 -8.25
CA TRP A 243 -17.56 15.22 -9.56
C TRP A 243 -17.80 13.80 -10.08
N ALA A 244 -16.81 12.90 -9.96
CA ALA A 244 -16.96 11.50 -10.36
C ALA A 244 -18.03 10.78 -9.54
N ALA A 245 -18.04 11.02 -8.22
CA ALA A 245 -19.01 10.42 -7.33
C ALA A 245 -20.43 10.93 -7.60
N ASN A 246 -20.60 12.26 -7.75
CA ASN A 246 -21.91 12.86 -8.02
C ASN A 246 -22.44 12.48 -9.40
N PHE A 247 -21.58 12.45 -10.41
CA PHE A 247 -21.94 12.05 -11.77
C PHE A 247 -22.45 10.60 -11.79
N LEU A 248 -21.72 9.68 -11.17
CA LEU A 248 -22.15 8.28 -11.12
C LEU A 248 -23.34 8.07 -10.18
N SER A 249 -23.47 8.82 -9.08
CA SER A 249 -24.64 8.70 -8.20
C SER A 249 -25.92 9.19 -8.86
N LEU A 250 -25.86 10.28 -9.63
CA LEU A 250 -26.99 10.75 -10.45
C LEU A 250 -27.39 9.70 -11.47
N TYR A 251 -26.40 9.09 -12.13
CA TYR A 251 -26.68 8.00 -13.08
C TYR A 251 -27.23 6.74 -12.40
N LEU A 252 -26.79 6.42 -11.18
CA LEU A 252 -27.28 5.26 -10.41
C LEU A 252 -28.74 5.43 -9.95
N LEU A 253 -29.17 6.66 -9.64
CA LEU A 253 -30.52 6.96 -9.16
C LEU A 253 -31.50 7.22 -10.30
N ASP A 254 -31.17 8.18 -11.17
CA ASP A 254 -32.11 8.76 -12.12
C ASP A 254 -31.79 8.39 -13.58
N LEU A 255 -30.69 7.65 -13.82
CA LEU A 255 -30.16 7.33 -15.16
C LEU A 255 -29.84 8.56 -16.03
N GLU A 256 -29.77 9.74 -15.42
CA GLU A 256 -29.46 10.99 -16.11
C GLU A 256 -27.96 11.20 -16.25
N ILE A 257 -27.56 11.73 -17.42
CA ILE A 257 -26.18 12.10 -17.70
C ILE A 257 -26.04 13.61 -17.52
N ASP A 258 -25.40 14.01 -16.43
CA ASP A 258 -24.98 15.40 -16.27
C ASP A 258 -23.78 15.69 -17.18
N TRP A 259 -24.05 16.36 -18.30
CA TRP A 259 -23.05 16.76 -19.28
C TRP A 259 -22.02 17.74 -18.73
N LEU A 260 -22.37 18.55 -17.72
CA LEU A 260 -21.44 19.47 -17.08
C LEU A 260 -20.40 18.68 -16.30
N LEU A 261 -20.84 17.77 -15.42
CA LEU A 261 -19.92 16.94 -14.63
C LEU A 261 -19.05 16.05 -15.51
N LEU A 262 -19.63 15.45 -16.56
CA LEU A 262 -18.87 14.65 -17.52
C LEU A 262 -17.80 15.48 -18.25
N SER A 263 -18.16 16.66 -18.74
CA SER A 263 -17.22 17.55 -19.44
C SER A 263 -16.10 18.00 -18.51
N LEU A 264 -16.45 18.32 -17.27
CA LEU A 264 -15.52 18.80 -16.27
C LEU A 264 -14.55 17.68 -15.84
N LEU A 265 -15.04 16.44 -15.69
CA LEU A 265 -14.20 15.26 -15.50
C LEU A 265 -13.25 15.05 -16.66
N LEU A 266 -13.69 15.18 -17.91
CA LEU A 266 -12.83 14.92 -19.08
C LEU A 266 -11.80 16.02 -19.33
N LEU A 267 -12.14 17.29 -19.09
CA LEU A 267 -11.26 18.43 -19.37
C LEU A 267 -10.22 18.69 -18.27
N THR A 268 -10.55 18.41 -17.00
CA THR A 268 -9.65 18.63 -15.86
C THR A 268 -8.26 17.99 -16.01
N PRO A 269 -8.10 16.71 -16.41
CA PRO A 269 -6.77 16.13 -16.57
C PRO A 269 -5.92 16.85 -17.62
N PHE A 270 -6.52 17.32 -18.72
CA PHE A 270 -5.80 18.09 -19.74
C PHE A 270 -5.38 19.47 -19.22
N ALA A 271 -6.29 20.18 -18.53
CA ALA A 271 -5.98 21.48 -17.93
C ALA A 271 -4.83 21.36 -16.91
N LEU A 272 -4.91 20.38 -16.01
CA LEU A 272 -3.85 20.12 -15.03
C LEU A 272 -2.54 19.66 -15.67
N TYR A 273 -2.59 18.90 -16.77
CA TYR A 273 -1.40 18.48 -17.52
C TYR A 273 -0.65 19.70 -18.07
N PHE A 274 -1.34 20.63 -18.74
CA PHE A 274 -0.69 21.83 -19.30
C PHE A 274 -0.18 22.78 -18.21
N LEU A 275 -0.91 22.91 -17.09
CA LEU A 275 -0.44 23.64 -15.92
C LEU A 275 0.83 23.00 -15.33
N GLY A 276 0.85 21.69 -15.21
CA GLY A 276 2.00 20.93 -14.74
C GLY A 276 3.21 21.05 -15.69
N GLU A 277 2.98 20.99 -17.00
CA GLU A 277 4.02 21.22 -18.02
C GLU A 277 4.60 22.65 -17.91
N GLY A 278 3.75 23.66 -17.71
CA GLY A 278 4.17 25.04 -17.49
C GLY A 278 5.01 25.21 -16.22
N ALA A 279 4.56 24.63 -15.11
CA ALA A 279 5.31 24.61 -13.85
C ALA A 279 6.67 23.91 -14.02
N MET A 280 6.71 22.80 -14.76
CA MET A 280 7.93 22.06 -15.07
C MET A 280 8.91 22.93 -15.86
N LYS A 281 8.45 23.61 -16.91
CA LYS A 281 9.30 24.51 -17.72
C LYS A 281 9.96 25.60 -16.88
N LEU A 282 9.19 26.21 -15.97
CA LEU A 282 9.64 27.36 -15.20
C LEU A 282 10.53 26.96 -14.02
N TRP A 283 10.21 25.85 -13.35
CA TRP A 283 10.79 25.55 -12.05
C TRP A 283 11.57 24.24 -11.98
N PHE A 284 11.70 23.49 -13.08
CA PHE A 284 12.50 22.26 -13.07
C PHE A 284 13.97 22.51 -12.77
N PHE A 285 14.62 23.36 -13.56
CA PHE A 285 16.07 23.54 -13.47
C PHE A 285 16.53 24.08 -12.10
N PRO A 286 15.88 25.12 -11.52
CA PRO A 286 16.20 25.55 -10.16
C PRO A 286 16.00 24.43 -9.13
N GLY A 287 14.88 23.70 -9.20
CA GLY A 287 14.60 22.58 -8.29
C GLY A 287 15.59 21.43 -8.43
N TYR A 288 15.99 21.10 -9.67
CA TYR A 288 16.96 20.06 -9.97
C TYR A 288 18.35 20.44 -9.45
N SER A 289 18.86 21.65 -9.75
CA SER A 289 20.14 22.14 -9.23
C SER A 289 20.17 22.08 -7.70
N LYS A 290 19.13 22.62 -7.04
CA LYS A 290 19.00 22.58 -5.58
C LYS A 290 18.97 21.17 -5.01
N SER A 291 18.37 20.21 -5.72
CA SER A 291 18.31 18.80 -5.30
C SER A 291 19.63 18.05 -5.48
N GLN A 292 20.46 18.49 -6.43
CA GLN A 292 21.78 17.91 -6.74
C GLN A 292 22.93 18.56 -5.98
N GLU A 293 22.70 19.72 -5.37
CA GLU A 293 23.63 20.36 -4.41
C GLU A 293 23.73 19.53 -3.11
N SER A 294 24.32 18.34 -3.22
CA SER A 294 24.79 17.58 -2.07
C SER A 294 25.92 18.37 -1.44
N PHE A 295 25.73 18.78 -0.19
CA PHE A 295 26.71 19.58 0.55
C PHE A 295 28.13 19.01 0.41
N GLY A 296 28.99 19.79 -0.24
CA GLY A 296 30.43 19.63 -0.21
C GLY A 296 30.99 20.04 1.14
N GLY A 297 31.58 19.08 1.86
CA GLY A 297 32.79 19.30 2.65
C GLY A 297 32.68 20.08 3.96
N HIS A 298 32.10 19.49 5.01
CA HIS A 298 32.48 19.82 6.41
C HIS A 298 32.69 18.60 7.32
N HIS A 299 32.54 17.37 6.81
CA HIS A 299 33.00 16.22 7.56
C HIS A 299 34.52 16.07 7.40
N LYS A 300 35.26 16.42 8.45
CA LYS A 300 36.65 15.98 8.60
C LYS A 300 36.67 14.45 8.44
N PHE A 301 37.33 13.97 7.39
CA PHE A 301 37.66 12.56 7.19
C PHE A 301 38.58 12.13 8.35
N GLY A 302 37.99 11.73 9.47
CA GLY A 302 38.78 11.53 10.67
C GLY A 302 37.92 11.42 11.91
N ASN A 303 37.00 10.46 11.92
CA ASN A 303 36.52 9.95 13.20
C ASN A 303 37.16 8.58 13.41
N ARG A 304 37.98 8.44 14.46
CA ARG A 304 38.58 7.17 14.91
C ARG A 304 37.44 6.23 15.32
N ARG A 305 36.82 5.56 14.34
CA ARG A 305 35.81 4.55 14.61
C ARG A 305 36.49 3.43 15.38
N LYS A 306 35.99 3.12 16.58
CA LYS A 306 36.38 1.92 17.32
C LYS A 306 36.16 0.72 16.39
N PHE A 307 37.22 -0.08 16.20
CA PHE A 307 37.16 -1.30 15.41
C PHE A 307 36.09 -2.21 16.03
N LYS A 308 35.05 -2.54 15.27
CA LYS A 308 34.03 -3.51 15.68
C LYS A 308 34.53 -4.89 15.26
N SER A 309 34.72 -5.80 16.22
CA SER A 309 35.28 -7.13 15.95
C SER A 309 34.28 -8.10 15.31
N GLY A 310 32.97 -7.91 15.55
CA GLY A 310 31.94 -8.83 15.06
C GLY A 310 31.43 -8.47 13.66
N THR A 311 31.44 -9.42 12.73
CA THR A 311 30.92 -9.18 11.37
C THR A 311 29.42 -8.83 11.34
N TRP A 312 28.63 -9.39 12.26
CA TRP A 312 27.21 -9.07 12.40
C TRP A 312 26.99 -7.58 12.72
N GLN A 313 27.87 -6.98 13.52
CA GLN A 313 27.79 -5.56 13.90
C GLN A 313 28.08 -4.65 12.71
N TRP A 314 28.93 -5.07 11.78
CA TRP A 314 29.20 -4.34 10.54
C TRP A 314 27.98 -4.35 9.61
N VAL A 315 27.34 -5.51 9.43
CA VAL A 315 26.10 -5.62 8.66
C VAL A 315 25.01 -4.74 9.30
N PHE A 316 24.78 -4.86 10.62
CA PHE A 316 23.80 -4.01 11.32
C PHE A 316 24.10 -2.52 11.19
N SER A 317 25.36 -2.12 11.35
CA SER A 317 25.77 -0.71 11.24
C SER A 317 25.64 -0.19 9.81
N LYS A 318 25.76 -1.06 8.82
CA LYS A 318 25.57 -0.75 7.41
C LYS A 318 24.08 -0.58 7.11
N GLU A 319 23.24 -1.56 7.46
CA GLU A 319 21.78 -1.49 7.27
C GLU A 319 21.20 -0.25 7.96
N ALA A 320 21.58 0.01 9.21
CA ALA A 320 21.13 1.21 9.94
C ALA A 320 21.52 2.52 9.25
N LYS A 321 22.70 2.59 8.61
CA LYS A 321 23.14 3.79 7.88
C LYS A 321 22.42 3.94 6.54
N ILE A 322 22.16 2.84 5.83
CA ILE A 322 21.40 2.87 4.57
C ILE A 322 19.98 3.35 4.87
N PHE A 323 19.33 2.72 5.87
CA PHE A 323 17.99 3.09 6.32
C PHE A 323 17.90 4.54 6.83
N ALA A 324 18.89 5.01 7.60
CA ALA A 324 18.90 6.39 8.10
C ALA A 324 19.17 7.45 7.02
N ARG A 325 19.67 7.05 5.84
CA ARG A 325 20.01 7.95 4.73
C ARG A 325 18.95 8.01 3.64
N ASP A 326 18.08 7.00 3.55
CA ASP A 326 17.06 6.89 2.50
C ASP A 326 15.82 7.73 2.83
N SER A 327 15.56 8.80 2.08
CA SER A 327 14.38 9.64 2.27
C SER A 327 13.06 8.94 2.00
N VAL A 328 13.07 7.99 1.07
CA VAL A 328 11.84 7.33 0.64
C VAL A 328 11.32 6.44 1.76
N GLU A 329 12.21 5.76 2.49
CA GLU A 329 11.83 4.86 3.58
C GLU A 329 11.20 5.58 4.77
N TRP A 330 11.71 6.76 5.16
CA TRP A 330 11.15 7.53 6.27
C TRP A 330 9.79 8.15 5.95
N SER A 331 9.60 8.67 4.73
CA SER A 331 8.30 9.20 4.33
C SER A 331 7.23 8.11 4.33
N GLN A 332 7.60 6.89 3.90
CA GLN A 332 6.73 5.72 4.03
C GLN A 332 6.50 5.34 5.49
N LEU A 333 7.52 5.32 6.35
CA LEU A 333 7.38 4.99 7.77
C LEU A 333 6.40 5.95 8.46
N PHE A 334 6.47 7.25 8.19
CA PHE A 334 5.52 8.22 8.74
C PHE A 334 4.08 7.96 8.27
N MET A 335 3.89 7.71 6.97
CA MET A 335 2.59 7.31 6.42
C MET A 335 2.05 6.05 7.12
N ILE A 336 2.91 5.06 7.36
CA ILE A 336 2.56 3.82 8.04
C ILE A 336 2.17 4.09 9.48
N ALA A 337 2.90 4.95 10.19
CA ALA A 337 2.56 5.34 11.56
C ALA A 337 1.17 5.97 11.63
N ALA A 338 0.84 6.88 10.70
CA ALA A 338 -0.49 7.45 10.60
C ALA A 338 -1.57 6.40 10.31
N LEU A 339 -1.30 5.44 9.41
CA LEU A 339 -2.22 4.34 9.12
C LEU A 339 -2.45 3.45 10.36
N VAL A 340 -1.40 3.17 11.12
CA VAL A 340 -1.50 2.44 12.40
C VAL A 340 -2.37 3.19 13.40
N VAL A 341 -2.24 4.51 13.52
CA VAL A 341 -3.10 5.31 14.39
C VAL A 341 -4.57 5.22 13.96
N ILE A 342 -4.86 5.35 12.67
CA ILE A 342 -6.21 5.21 12.12
C ILE A 342 -6.76 3.80 12.39
N TYR A 343 -5.95 2.76 12.20
CA TYR A 343 -6.31 1.38 12.49
C TYR A 343 -6.64 1.16 13.96
N LEU A 344 -5.84 1.68 14.89
CA LEU A 344 -6.13 1.60 16.34
C LEU A 344 -7.38 2.39 16.71
N TYR A 345 -7.58 3.56 16.10
CA TYR A 345 -8.77 4.38 16.33
C TYR A 345 -10.05 3.70 15.83
N ASN A 346 -9.97 2.93 14.74
CA ASN A 346 -11.12 2.19 14.20
C ASN A 346 -11.71 1.21 15.23
N PHE A 347 -10.89 0.55 16.05
CA PHE A 347 -11.39 -0.32 17.12
C PHE A 347 -12.15 0.42 18.22
N LYS A 348 -11.82 1.70 18.46
CA LYS A 348 -12.53 2.53 19.44
C LYS A 348 -13.94 2.92 18.96
N LEU A 349 -14.13 2.99 17.65
CA LEU A 349 -15.40 3.39 17.03
C LEU A 349 -16.37 2.23 16.81
N LEU A 350 -15.97 0.99 17.10
CA LEU A 350 -16.85 -0.16 16.90
C LEU A 350 -18.01 -0.11 17.91
N PRO A 351 -19.28 -0.12 17.45
CA PRO A 351 -20.44 -0.13 18.33
C PRO A 351 -20.65 -1.53 18.92
N ILE A 352 -19.84 -1.91 19.91
CA ILE A 352 -19.85 -3.25 20.52
C ILE A 352 -21.14 -3.46 21.33
N GLU A 353 -21.68 -2.39 21.93
CA GLU A 353 -22.88 -2.42 22.78
C GLU A 353 -24.20 -2.69 22.01
N ARG A 354 -24.23 -2.49 20.69
CA ARG A 354 -25.47 -2.60 19.88
C ARG A 354 -25.68 -3.97 19.23
N ALA A 355 -24.81 -4.94 19.51
CA ALA A 355 -24.82 -6.22 18.81
C ALA A 355 -25.66 -7.29 19.54
N ALA A 356 -26.36 -8.14 18.78
CA ALA A 356 -27.34 -9.10 19.30
C ALA A 356 -26.74 -10.31 20.06
N PHE A 357 -25.41 -10.46 20.12
CA PHE A 357 -24.73 -11.54 20.87
C PHE A 357 -24.05 -11.00 22.13
N SER A 358 -23.66 -11.88 23.06
CA SER A 358 -22.89 -11.51 24.25
C SER A 358 -21.65 -10.69 23.87
N GLU A 359 -21.51 -9.53 24.51
CA GLU A 359 -20.44 -8.54 24.27
C GLU A 359 -19.06 -9.22 24.22
N GLU A 360 -18.79 -10.09 25.19
CA GLU A 360 -17.53 -10.83 25.32
C GLU A 360 -17.24 -11.81 24.17
N PHE A 361 -18.27 -12.43 23.57
CA PHE A 361 -18.05 -13.32 22.42
C PHE A 361 -17.66 -12.53 21.18
N ILE A 362 -18.31 -11.38 20.96
CA ILE A 362 -18.03 -10.51 19.82
C ILE A 362 -16.64 -9.90 19.94
N THR A 363 -16.25 -9.39 21.11
CA THR A 363 -14.90 -8.83 21.31
C THR A 363 -13.81 -9.87 21.11
N ASN A 364 -14.00 -11.11 21.58
CA ASN A 364 -13.07 -12.22 21.34
C ASN A 364 -13.00 -12.63 19.86
N LEU A 365 -14.13 -12.66 19.15
CA LEU A 365 -14.15 -12.95 17.71
C LEU A 365 -13.43 -11.84 16.91
N ILE A 366 -13.70 -10.58 17.24
CA ILE A 366 -13.03 -9.42 16.64
C ILE A 366 -11.52 -9.49 16.89
N SER A 367 -11.09 -9.84 18.11
CA SER A 367 -9.67 -10.06 18.42
C SER A 367 -9.04 -11.15 17.58
N PHE A 368 -9.77 -12.24 17.33
CA PHE A 368 -9.25 -13.35 16.53
C PHE A 368 -9.05 -12.95 15.08
N LEU A 369 -10.03 -12.24 14.52
CA LEU A 369 -9.93 -11.66 13.18
C LEU A 369 -8.84 -10.57 13.12
N ASN A 370 -8.57 -9.90 14.25
CA ASN A 370 -7.53 -8.87 14.32
C ASN A 370 -6.12 -9.43 14.09
N ILE A 371 -5.86 -10.70 14.41
CA ILE A 371 -4.61 -11.38 14.05
C ILE A 371 -4.41 -11.37 12.52
N GLY A 372 -5.51 -11.50 11.77
CA GLY A 372 -5.57 -11.35 10.32
C GLY A 372 -5.20 -9.93 9.85
N LEU A 373 -5.82 -8.92 10.42
CA LEU A 373 -5.57 -7.54 10.04
C LEU A 373 -4.13 -7.10 10.39
N ALA A 374 -3.66 -7.42 11.60
CA ALA A 374 -2.31 -7.11 12.04
C ALA A 374 -1.24 -7.80 11.17
N GLY A 375 -1.40 -9.10 10.89
CA GLY A 375 -0.47 -9.81 10.02
C GLY A 375 -0.51 -9.33 8.56
N PHE A 376 -1.66 -8.82 8.08
CA PHE A 376 -1.75 -8.21 6.75
C PHE A 376 -0.96 -6.90 6.68
N ILE A 377 -1.07 -6.05 7.70
CA ILE A 377 -0.25 -4.83 7.85
C ILE A 377 1.23 -5.22 7.80
N ILE A 378 1.64 -6.23 8.57
CA ILE A 378 3.03 -6.69 8.65
C ILE A 378 3.53 -7.25 7.31
N THR A 379 2.67 -7.97 6.57
CA THR A 379 2.97 -8.48 5.24
C THR A 379 3.18 -7.36 4.23
N SER A 380 2.29 -6.37 4.22
CA SER A 380 2.41 -5.17 3.37
C SER A 380 3.69 -4.37 3.67
N LEU A 381 4.03 -4.22 4.95
CA LEU A 381 5.25 -3.55 5.38
C LEU A 381 6.52 -4.33 5.05
N SER A 382 6.47 -5.65 5.16
CA SER A 382 7.60 -6.52 4.80
C SER A 382 7.86 -6.47 3.29
N ALA A 383 6.82 -6.35 2.46
CA ALA A 383 6.97 -6.12 1.03
C ALA A 383 7.65 -4.77 0.71
N ARG A 384 7.47 -3.75 1.56
CA ARG A 384 8.05 -2.41 1.39
C ARG A 384 9.52 -2.33 1.80
N PHE A 385 9.87 -2.87 2.96
CA PHE A 385 11.20 -2.68 3.54
C PHE A 385 12.10 -3.91 3.41
N VAL A 386 11.56 -5.11 3.64
CA VAL A 386 12.37 -6.33 3.75
C VAL A 386 12.61 -6.95 2.38
N PHE A 387 11.58 -7.04 1.54
CA PHE A 387 11.68 -7.63 0.19
C PHE A 387 12.72 -6.93 -0.71
N PRO A 388 12.70 -5.60 -0.91
CA PRO A 388 13.67 -4.94 -1.78
C PRO A 388 15.06 -4.80 -1.15
N SER A 389 15.23 -5.12 0.14
CA SER A 389 16.49 -4.89 0.87
C SER A 389 17.70 -5.58 0.24
N ILE A 390 17.51 -6.71 -0.45
CA ILE A 390 18.60 -7.45 -1.10
C ILE A 390 18.91 -6.85 -2.48
N GLY A 391 17.88 -6.53 -3.29
CA GLY A 391 18.07 -5.85 -4.57
C GLY A 391 18.66 -4.45 -4.41
N ALA A 392 18.31 -3.76 -3.33
CA ALA A 392 18.83 -2.43 -2.99
C ALA A 392 20.34 -2.39 -2.71
N GLU A 393 21.00 -3.54 -2.57
CA GLU A 393 22.46 -3.62 -2.50
C GLU A 393 23.12 -3.22 -3.83
N GLY A 394 22.40 -3.39 -4.95
CA GLY A 394 22.88 -3.08 -6.29
C GLY A 394 24.26 -3.67 -6.58
N GLY A 395 25.14 -2.87 -7.16
CA GLY A 395 26.52 -3.26 -7.45
C GLY A 395 27.39 -3.53 -6.21
N ALA A 396 27.01 -3.04 -5.02
CA ALA A 396 27.78 -3.31 -3.80
C ALA A 396 27.69 -4.78 -3.36
N PHE A 397 26.73 -5.55 -3.88
CA PHE A 397 26.62 -6.98 -3.64
C PHE A 397 27.86 -7.76 -4.08
N TYR A 398 28.53 -7.34 -5.16
CA TYR A 398 29.78 -7.99 -5.61
C TYR A 398 30.89 -7.93 -4.56
N HIS A 399 30.98 -6.82 -3.80
CA HIS A 399 31.94 -6.70 -2.71
C HIS A 399 31.62 -7.62 -1.52
N ILE A 400 30.32 -7.84 -1.25
CA ILE A 400 29.88 -8.79 -0.21
C ILE A 400 30.24 -10.21 -0.64
N ARG A 401 30.05 -10.55 -1.92
CA ARG A 401 30.38 -11.86 -2.47
C ARG A 401 31.89 -12.16 -2.45
N SER A 402 32.73 -11.16 -2.68
CA SER A 402 34.19 -11.30 -2.57
C SER A 402 34.70 -11.35 -1.12
N SER A 403 33.86 -11.03 -0.14
CA SER A 403 34.24 -11.05 1.27
C SER A 403 34.19 -12.47 1.83
N PRO A 404 34.88 -12.78 2.95
CA PRO A 404 34.86 -14.11 3.58
C PRO A 404 33.50 -14.45 4.25
N LEU A 405 32.42 -13.74 3.90
CA LEU A 405 31.08 -13.96 4.43
C LEU A 405 30.27 -14.87 3.51
N SER A 406 29.91 -16.05 4.02
CA SER A 406 28.94 -16.92 3.35
C SER A 406 27.58 -16.20 3.20
N ILE A 407 26.92 -16.39 2.05
CA ILE A 407 25.58 -15.84 1.76
C ILE A 407 24.55 -16.25 2.81
N ARG A 408 24.64 -17.48 3.33
CA ARG A 408 23.78 -17.95 4.43
C ARG A 408 23.88 -17.08 5.69
N ARG A 409 25.10 -16.72 6.11
CA ARG A 409 25.31 -15.83 7.26
C ARG A 409 24.86 -14.41 6.96
N PHE A 410 25.09 -13.93 5.74
CA PHE A 410 24.63 -12.61 5.30
C PHE A 410 23.10 -12.48 5.41
N LEU A 411 22.34 -13.42 4.83
CA LEU A 411 20.88 -13.44 4.93
C LEU A 411 20.40 -13.61 6.37
N TRP A 412 21.07 -14.42 7.19
CA TRP A 412 20.70 -14.58 8.60
C TRP A 412 20.87 -13.29 9.40
N TYR A 413 21.97 -12.56 9.20
CA TYR A 413 22.17 -11.26 9.85
C TYR A 413 21.15 -10.23 9.38
N LYS A 414 20.77 -10.25 8.09
CA LYS A 414 19.74 -9.38 7.55
C LYS A 414 18.36 -9.71 8.14
N TYR A 415 18.04 -11.00 8.28
CA TYR A 415 16.82 -11.47 8.96
C TYR A 415 16.78 -10.97 10.41
N LEU A 416 17.87 -11.11 11.17
CA LEU A 416 17.95 -10.63 12.55
C LEU A 416 17.78 -9.10 12.65
N PHE A 417 18.28 -8.34 11.67
CA PHE A 417 18.12 -6.89 11.65
C PHE A 417 16.65 -6.48 11.48
N TYR A 418 15.93 -7.13 10.56
CA TYR A 418 14.53 -6.78 10.27
C TYR A 418 13.51 -7.40 11.24
N VAL A 419 13.78 -8.59 11.80
CA VAL A 419 12.82 -9.23 12.71
C VAL A 419 12.60 -8.40 13.98
N ILE A 420 13.64 -7.75 14.50
CA ILE A 420 13.57 -6.94 15.73
C ILE A 420 12.56 -5.78 15.61
N PRO A 421 12.67 -4.83 14.66
CA PRO A 421 11.72 -3.73 14.55
C PRO A 421 10.30 -4.21 14.20
N PHE A 422 10.16 -5.26 13.39
CA PHE A 422 8.84 -5.81 13.05
C PHE A 422 8.16 -6.51 14.24
N THR A 423 8.92 -7.18 15.10
CA THR A 423 8.36 -7.74 16.33
C THR A 423 7.87 -6.67 17.29
N PHE A 424 8.62 -5.59 17.44
CA PHE A 424 8.21 -4.46 18.26
C PHE A 424 6.91 -3.85 17.72
N LEU A 425 6.87 -3.54 16.42
CA LEU A 425 5.68 -2.99 15.77
C LEU A 425 4.44 -3.90 15.97
N SER A 426 4.61 -5.19 15.73
CA SER A 426 3.56 -6.20 15.86
C SER A 426 3.00 -6.32 17.27
N LEU A 427 3.89 -6.35 18.27
CA LEU A 427 3.51 -6.37 19.68
C LEU A 427 2.76 -5.11 20.05
N THR A 428 3.23 -3.93 19.62
CA THR A 428 2.52 -2.68 19.86
C THR A 428 1.11 -2.72 19.26
N LEU A 429 0.95 -3.19 18.02
CA LEU A 429 -0.35 -3.29 17.37
C LEU A 429 -1.33 -4.17 18.14
N ILE A 430 -0.93 -5.40 18.49
CA ILE A 430 -1.85 -6.33 19.17
C ILE A 430 -2.08 -5.95 20.63
N ILE A 431 -1.05 -5.54 21.37
CA ILE A 431 -1.23 -5.16 22.78
C ILE A 431 -2.14 -3.94 22.88
N MET A 432 -1.95 -2.92 22.03
CA MET A 432 -2.82 -1.74 22.04
C MET A 432 -4.24 -2.09 21.57
N SER A 433 -4.39 -2.84 20.48
CA SER A 433 -5.72 -3.25 20.00
C SER A 433 -6.47 -4.08 21.05
N ASN A 434 -5.80 -5.04 21.69
CA ASN A 434 -6.43 -5.86 22.71
C ASN A 434 -6.81 -5.09 23.98
N ARG A 435 -6.02 -4.07 24.34
CA ARG A 435 -6.35 -3.16 25.45
C ARG A 435 -7.54 -2.27 25.12
N ILE A 436 -7.63 -1.76 23.89
CA ILE A 436 -8.77 -0.97 23.42
C ILE A 436 -10.05 -1.82 23.41
N LEU A 437 -9.93 -3.09 23.06
CA LEU A 437 -11.05 -4.04 23.03
C LEU A 437 -11.39 -4.67 24.39
N HIS A 438 -10.70 -4.28 25.47
CA HIS A 438 -10.91 -4.82 26.83
C HIS A 438 -10.95 -6.35 26.90
N ILE A 439 -10.05 -7.03 26.20
CA ILE A 439 -10.05 -8.50 26.11
C ILE A 439 -9.40 -9.10 27.35
N GLU A 440 -10.15 -9.96 28.03
CA GLU A 440 -9.68 -10.76 29.16
C GLU A 440 -9.57 -12.26 28.80
N GLY A 441 -8.77 -13.00 29.57
CA GLY A 441 -8.69 -14.46 29.47
C GLY A 441 -7.71 -15.02 28.41
N PRO A 442 -7.94 -16.26 27.91
CA PRO A 442 -6.97 -17.01 27.10
C PRO A 442 -6.72 -16.38 25.72
N MET A 443 -7.68 -15.61 25.21
CA MET A 443 -7.62 -14.99 23.88
C MET A 443 -6.50 -13.96 23.77
N TRP A 444 -6.16 -13.29 24.88
CA TRP A 444 -5.07 -12.32 24.93
C TRP A 444 -3.71 -12.96 24.62
N TRP A 445 -3.41 -14.12 25.21
CA TRP A 445 -2.17 -14.84 24.96
C TRP A 445 -2.15 -15.48 23.56
N ILE A 446 -3.27 -16.07 23.14
CA ILE A 446 -3.39 -16.70 21.81
C ILE A 446 -3.11 -15.67 20.72
N SER A 447 -3.70 -14.47 20.80
CA SER A 447 -3.48 -13.41 19.81
C SER A 447 -2.03 -12.93 19.76
N ILE A 448 -1.38 -12.73 20.91
CA ILE A 448 0.03 -12.32 20.98
C ILE A 448 0.96 -13.36 20.34
N PHE A 449 0.89 -14.63 20.77
CA PHE A 449 1.80 -15.66 20.30
C PHE A 449 1.59 -16.00 18.82
N THR A 450 0.33 -16.11 18.39
CA THR A 450 0.00 -16.42 16.99
C THR A 450 0.50 -15.33 16.07
N ASN A 451 0.29 -14.07 16.45
CA ASN A 451 0.73 -12.95 15.63
C ASN A 451 2.25 -12.83 15.60
N LEU A 452 2.95 -12.98 16.73
CA LEU A 452 4.43 -13.05 16.75
C LEU A 452 4.96 -14.11 15.79
N PHE A 453 4.36 -15.31 15.81
CA PHE A 453 4.74 -16.39 14.92
C PHE A 453 4.52 -16.05 13.44
N ILE A 454 3.38 -15.45 13.11
CA ILE A 454 3.08 -14.93 11.77
C ILE A 454 4.14 -13.89 11.37
N THR A 455 4.53 -12.98 12.26
CA THR A 455 5.53 -11.95 11.94
C THR A 455 6.88 -12.52 11.56
N TRP A 456 7.39 -13.47 12.33
CA TRP A 456 8.69 -14.09 12.08
C TRP A 456 8.68 -14.82 10.74
N THR A 457 7.58 -15.54 10.47
CA THR A 457 7.38 -16.26 9.21
C THR A 457 7.34 -15.30 8.03
N VAL A 458 6.54 -14.22 8.12
CA VAL A 458 6.36 -13.23 7.04
C VAL A 458 7.67 -12.50 6.74
N VAL A 459 8.43 -12.07 7.76
CA VAL A 459 9.72 -11.40 7.56
C VAL A 459 10.74 -12.36 6.91
N ALA A 460 10.76 -13.63 7.33
CA ALA A 460 11.64 -14.64 6.74
C ALA A 460 11.27 -14.93 5.27
N LEU A 461 9.98 -15.03 4.96
CA LEU A 461 9.49 -15.19 3.59
C LEU A 461 9.82 -13.96 2.73
N ALA A 462 9.63 -12.75 3.25
CA ALA A 462 9.95 -11.51 2.54
C ALA A 462 11.42 -11.47 2.12
N LEU A 463 12.32 -11.86 3.03
CA LEU A 463 13.74 -11.93 2.75
C LEU A 463 14.09 -13.07 1.77
N GLY A 464 13.48 -14.24 1.91
CA GLY A 464 13.69 -15.39 1.01
C GLY A 464 13.25 -15.10 -0.42
N PHE A 465 12.07 -14.49 -0.60
CA PHE A 465 11.59 -14.03 -1.90
C PHE A 465 12.42 -12.86 -2.44
N GLY A 466 12.82 -11.92 -1.59
CA GLY A 466 13.72 -10.83 -1.96
C GLY A 466 15.07 -11.33 -2.45
N ALA A 467 15.58 -12.43 -1.89
CA ALA A 467 16.80 -13.10 -2.33
C ALA A 467 16.60 -13.82 -3.67
N ALA A 468 15.51 -14.57 -3.81
CA ALA A 468 15.24 -15.37 -5.00
C ALA A 468 14.92 -14.54 -6.26
N TYR A 469 14.41 -13.32 -6.08
CA TYR A 469 14.03 -12.39 -7.15
C TYR A 469 14.81 -11.07 -7.07
N ALA A 470 16.01 -11.09 -6.50
CA ALA A 470 16.85 -9.91 -6.38
C ALA A 470 17.19 -9.34 -7.77
N ASP A 471 16.82 -8.08 -8.01
CA ASP A 471 17.24 -7.33 -9.19
C ASP A 471 18.23 -6.25 -8.76
N PHE A 472 19.52 -6.53 -8.94
CA PHE A 472 20.61 -5.60 -8.59
C PHE A 472 20.73 -4.43 -9.58
N LYS A 473 19.99 -4.45 -10.69
CA LYS A 473 19.97 -3.36 -11.68
C LYS A 473 18.83 -2.37 -11.43
N SER A 474 17.89 -2.68 -10.55
CA SER A 474 16.78 -1.77 -10.24
C SER A 474 17.25 -0.62 -9.36
N GLU A 475 17.18 0.61 -9.88
CA GLU A 475 17.58 1.82 -9.15
C GLU A 475 16.55 2.26 -8.11
N ASN A 476 15.25 2.12 -8.43
CA ASN A 476 14.15 2.55 -7.56
C ASN A 476 13.54 1.38 -6.81
N LYS A 477 13.65 1.38 -5.48
CA LYS A 477 13.00 0.40 -4.58
C LYS A 477 11.47 0.32 -4.79
N THR A 478 10.84 1.44 -5.14
CA THR A 478 9.40 1.53 -5.46
C THR A 478 9.03 0.72 -6.71
N LEU A 479 9.91 0.63 -7.72
CA LEU A 479 9.71 -0.21 -8.90
C LEU A 479 9.90 -1.69 -8.58
N THR A 480 10.79 -2.01 -7.63
CA THR A 480 11.02 -3.36 -7.12
C THR A 480 9.78 -3.90 -6.37
N MET A 481 8.97 -3.03 -5.76
CA MET A 481 7.69 -3.41 -5.16
C MET A 481 6.62 -3.82 -6.19
N GLY A 482 6.65 -3.26 -7.40
CA GLY A 482 5.80 -3.70 -8.52
C GLY A 482 6.35 -4.95 -9.23
N SER A 483 7.36 -5.62 -8.66
CA SER A 483 7.94 -6.81 -9.27
C SER A 483 7.04 -8.03 -9.12
N MET A 484 7.16 -8.94 -10.09
CA MET A 484 6.56 -10.27 -10.00
C MET A 484 6.94 -11.00 -8.70
N GLY A 485 8.19 -10.84 -8.24
CA GLY A 485 8.65 -11.44 -6.99
C GLY A 485 7.90 -10.90 -5.76
N ALA A 486 7.65 -9.59 -5.71
CA ALA A 486 6.89 -8.97 -4.63
C ALA A 486 5.42 -9.41 -4.61
N ILE A 487 4.80 -9.54 -5.79
CA ILE A 487 3.41 -10.02 -5.90
C ILE A 487 3.30 -11.48 -5.42
N ILE A 488 4.22 -12.36 -5.84
CA ILE A 488 4.24 -13.76 -5.40
C ILE A 488 4.50 -13.85 -3.89
N PHE A 489 5.38 -13.00 -3.35
CA PHE A 489 5.57 -12.90 -1.90
C PHE A 489 4.26 -12.52 -1.19
N LEU A 490 3.59 -11.44 -1.62
CA LEU A 490 2.34 -11.00 -1.01
C LEU A 490 1.28 -12.10 -1.06
N LEU A 491 1.12 -12.79 -2.19
CA LEU A 491 0.19 -13.89 -2.35
C LEU A 491 0.50 -15.04 -1.38
N THR A 492 1.76 -15.49 -1.35
CA THR A 492 2.14 -16.64 -0.52
C THR A 492 2.06 -16.33 0.97
N ALA A 493 2.45 -15.13 1.39
CA ALA A 493 2.36 -14.69 2.78
C ALA A 493 0.89 -14.52 3.23
N THR A 494 0.04 -13.90 2.41
CA THR A 494 -1.39 -13.74 2.73
C THR A 494 -2.14 -15.07 2.74
N ALA A 495 -1.88 -15.95 1.77
CA ALA A 495 -2.46 -17.29 1.74
C ALA A 495 -2.06 -18.13 2.96
N LEU A 496 -0.78 -18.07 3.36
CA LEU A 496 -0.29 -18.71 4.58
C LEU A 496 -1.01 -18.17 5.82
N GLN A 497 -1.19 -16.85 5.90
CA GLN A 497 -1.86 -16.22 7.03
C GLN A 497 -3.34 -16.64 7.12
N VAL A 498 -4.07 -16.61 5.99
CA VAL A 498 -5.46 -17.08 5.93
C VAL A 498 -5.56 -18.55 6.33
N LEU A 499 -4.63 -19.39 5.88
CA LEU A 499 -4.60 -20.80 6.22
C LEU A 499 -4.35 -21.03 7.72
N ILE A 500 -3.41 -20.31 8.34
CA ILE A 500 -3.15 -20.41 9.79
C ILE A 500 -4.39 -19.99 10.59
N ILE A 501 -5.04 -18.91 10.20
CA ILE A 501 -6.25 -18.40 10.87
C ILE A 501 -7.42 -19.37 10.66
N PHE A 502 -7.60 -19.90 9.46
CA PHE A 502 -8.70 -20.83 9.15
C PHE A 502 -8.58 -22.13 9.95
N ILE A 503 -7.39 -22.73 10.02
CA ILE A 503 -7.14 -23.93 10.84
C ILE A 503 -7.32 -23.59 12.34
N GLY A 504 -6.97 -22.38 12.75
CA GLY A 504 -7.10 -21.90 14.12
C GLY A 504 -8.52 -21.56 14.57
N ALA A 505 -9.46 -21.37 13.63
CA ALA A 505 -10.80 -20.88 13.95
C ALA A 505 -11.58 -21.83 14.85
N ASN A 506 -11.58 -23.14 14.54
CA ASN A 506 -12.29 -24.15 15.32
C ASN A 506 -11.71 -24.34 16.75
N PRO A 507 -10.39 -24.53 16.96
CA PRO A 507 -9.85 -24.68 18.32
C PRO A 507 -10.04 -23.41 19.15
N VAL A 508 -9.86 -22.22 18.57
CA VAL A 508 -10.05 -20.95 19.30
C VAL A 508 -11.52 -20.74 19.66
N TYR A 509 -12.45 -21.00 18.74
CA TYR A 509 -13.90 -20.91 19.01
C TYR A 509 -14.32 -21.81 20.18
N ARG A 510 -13.82 -23.05 20.23
CA ARG A 510 -14.14 -23.99 21.32
C ARG A 510 -13.63 -23.50 22.67
N ILE A 511 -12.39 -23.00 22.71
CA ILE A 511 -11.77 -22.48 23.94
C ILE A 511 -12.50 -21.24 24.44
N VAL A 512 -12.78 -20.29 23.56
CA VAL A 512 -13.50 -19.05 23.93
C VAL A 512 -14.91 -19.37 24.43
N LYS A 513 -15.65 -20.24 23.72
CA LYS A 513 -17.01 -20.63 24.12
C LYS A 513 -17.05 -21.34 25.49
N ARG A 514 -16.07 -22.22 25.76
CA ARG A 514 -16.01 -22.94 27.04
C ARG A 514 -15.50 -22.07 28.19
N TRP A 515 -14.58 -21.16 27.90
CA TRP A 515 -14.13 -20.15 28.86
C TRP A 515 -15.30 -19.27 29.33
N LEU A 516 -16.12 -18.79 28.39
CA LEU A 516 -17.32 -18.01 28.66
C LEU A 516 -18.36 -18.75 29.52
N ASN A 517 -18.51 -20.06 29.33
CA ASN A 517 -19.54 -20.83 30.03
C ASN A 517 -19.09 -21.32 31.42
N ASP A 518 -17.91 -21.95 31.51
CA ASP A 518 -17.55 -22.75 32.68
C ASP A 518 -16.22 -22.34 33.33
N HIS A 519 -15.45 -21.42 32.73
CA HIS A 519 -14.08 -21.04 33.17
C HIS A 519 -13.08 -22.21 33.32
N VAL A 520 -13.42 -23.41 32.82
CA VAL A 520 -12.58 -24.62 32.89
C VAL A 520 -11.95 -24.90 31.54
N LEU A 521 -10.61 -25.03 31.52
CA LEU A 521 -9.85 -25.49 30.36
C LEU A 521 -9.73 -27.02 30.39
N ASN A 522 -10.39 -27.70 29.46
CA ASN A 522 -10.34 -29.16 29.37
C ASN A 522 -9.09 -29.62 28.61
N LEU A 523 -8.54 -30.79 28.97
CA LEU A 523 -7.32 -31.34 28.34
C LEU A 523 -7.49 -31.54 26.83
N SER A 524 -8.68 -31.92 26.37
CA SER A 524 -8.99 -32.11 24.94
C SER A 524 -8.83 -30.84 24.11
N ASP A 525 -9.23 -29.67 24.62
CA ASP A 525 -9.10 -28.41 23.89
C ASP A 525 -7.65 -27.95 23.82
N LEU A 526 -6.87 -28.23 24.87
CA LEU A 526 -5.44 -27.98 24.90
C LEU A 526 -4.69 -28.84 23.86
N TYR A 527 -5.11 -30.09 23.65
CA TYR A 527 -4.59 -30.92 22.56
C TYR A 527 -4.91 -30.36 21.17
N PHE A 528 -6.13 -29.87 20.93
CA PHE A 528 -6.48 -29.26 19.64
C PHE A 528 -5.73 -27.96 19.38
N LEU A 529 -5.51 -27.14 20.42
CA LEU A 529 -4.68 -25.93 20.31
C LEU A 529 -3.22 -26.29 20.05
N ALA A 530 -2.65 -27.26 20.78
CA ALA A 530 -1.29 -27.72 20.56
C ALA A 530 -1.09 -28.30 19.16
N ALA A 531 -2.06 -29.09 18.66
CA ALA A 531 -2.05 -29.61 17.29
C ALA A 531 -2.08 -28.48 16.26
N TRP A 532 -2.92 -27.46 16.45
CA TRP A 532 -2.96 -26.30 15.56
C TRP A 532 -1.65 -25.52 15.54
N VAL A 533 -1.05 -25.28 16.72
CA VAL A 533 0.27 -24.63 16.82
C VAL A 533 1.33 -25.45 16.10
N LEU A 534 1.36 -26.77 16.30
CA LEU A 534 2.35 -27.65 15.71
C LEU A 534 2.21 -27.71 14.18
N ILE A 535 0.98 -27.85 13.67
CA ILE A 535 0.69 -27.81 12.22
C ILE A 535 1.13 -26.47 11.63
N SER A 536 0.76 -25.35 12.27
CA SER A 536 1.14 -24.01 11.82
C SER A 536 2.66 -23.83 11.80
N VAL A 537 3.36 -24.34 12.82
CA VAL A 537 4.83 -24.30 12.91
C VAL A 537 5.49 -25.09 11.80
N VAL A 538 5.01 -26.32 11.53
CA VAL A 538 5.56 -27.18 10.48
C VAL A 538 5.37 -26.56 9.10
N ILE A 539 4.17 -26.05 8.79
CA ILE A 539 3.87 -25.42 7.50
C ILE A 539 4.76 -24.19 7.28
N SER A 540 4.80 -23.29 8.27
CA SER A 540 5.59 -22.06 8.19
C SER A 540 7.10 -22.33 8.11
N LEU A 541 7.65 -23.21 8.94
CA LEU A 541 9.07 -23.56 8.88
C LEU A 541 9.43 -24.25 7.57
N GLY A 542 8.58 -25.16 7.07
CA GLY A 542 8.80 -25.83 5.79
C GLY A 542 8.90 -24.82 4.64
N LEU A 543 7.98 -23.87 4.57
CA LEU A 543 7.98 -22.82 3.55
C LEU A 543 9.16 -21.86 3.70
N VAL A 544 9.46 -21.41 4.93
CA VAL A 544 10.61 -20.55 5.19
C VAL A 544 11.90 -21.23 4.76
N ILE A 545 12.14 -22.47 5.19
CA ILE A 545 13.37 -23.20 4.83
C ILE A 545 13.47 -23.39 3.32
N TYR A 546 12.38 -23.74 2.65
CA TYR A 546 12.35 -23.90 1.19
C TYR A 546 12.75 -22.60 0.46
N TYR A 547 12.10 -21.48 0.78
CA TYR A 547 12.38 -20.22 0.11
C TYR A 547 13.73 -19.60 0.50
N PHE A 548 14.17 -19.78 1.75
CA PHE A 548 15.49 -19.32 2.18
C PHE A 548 16.60 -20.09 1.46
N ARG A 549 16.47 -21.41 1.32
CA ARG A 549 17.43 -22.23 0.55
C ARG A 549 17.43 -21.85 -0.93
N LYS A 550 16.25 -21.66 -1.52
CA LYS A 550 16.12 -21.21 -2.92
C LYS A 550 16.76 -19.83 -3.11
N GLY A 551 16.55 -18.91 -2.18
CA GLY A 551 17.17 -17.59 -2.19
C GLY A 551 18.70 -17.65 -2.11
N ILE A 552 19.25 -18.49 -1.23
CA ILE A 552 20.71 -18.71 -1.14
C ILE A 552 21.25 -19.23 -2.48
N HIS A 553 20.62 -20.26 -3.05
CA HIS A 553 21.08 -20.87 -4.28
C HIS A 553 21.06 -19.90 -5.48
N MET A 554 20.04 -19.04 -5.57
CA MET A 554 19.99 -18.03 -6.64
C MET A 554 21.03 -16.93 -6.45
N LEU A 555 21.28 -16.49 -5.22
CA LEU A 555 22.33 -15.51 -4.91
C LEU A 555 23.75 -16.05 -5.12
N GLU A 556 23.95 -17.35 -4.99
CA GLU A 556 25.22 -18.01 -5.32
C GLU A 556 25.46 -18.08 -6.83
N ASN A 557 24.40 -18.17 -7.62
CA ASN A 557 24.45 -18.27 -9.08
C ASN A 557 24.39 -16.92 -9.82
N SER A 558 23.97 -15.84 -9.15
CA SER A 558 23.94 -14.45 -9.67
C SER A 558 25.28 -13.75 -9.51
#